data_AF-A0A934EVB2-F1
#
_entry.id   AF-A0A934EVB2-F1
#
_cell.length_a   1.000
_cell.length_b   1.000
_cell.length_c   1.000
_cell.angle_alpha   90.00
_cell.angle_beta   90.00
_cell.angle_gamma   90.00
#
_symmetry.space_group_name_H-M   'P 1'
#
loop_
_entity.id
_entity.type
_entity.pdbx_description
1 polymer ?
#
loop_
_entity_poly.entity_id
_entity_poly.type
_entity_poly.pdbx_seq_one_letter_code
_entity_poly.pdbx_strand_id
1 'polypeptide(L)'
;MPNRIINSICSKSQISFTKLTAYIALIIVAASIAVIFIGAGIIRDKAIHDLARQEAKQTSQFVFQSLYSAMSKGWTKDEIKDIVKRLNSVQPNMEIIVVRGEPVIRQFGEIPGEKELMEKDPMLMKALKGEDILLKNDILLKYYYPVIVQKECLKCHNKAKEGDINGVIKVTYPIQNLKVSLDFLINAGVISFVVFMIVTLSLFYLAVKRFLISPILNLVNVISGIATEA
;
A
#
# COMPACT_ATOMS: atom_id res chain seq x y z
N MET A 1 -51.49 32.97 -35.42
CA MET A 1 -51.31 31.62 -34.83
C MET A 1 -49.91 30.96 -34.98
N PRO A 2 -48.79 31.62 -35.40
CA PRO A 2 -47.49 30.92 -35.50
C PRO A 2 -46.67 30.92 -34.20
N ASN A 3 -46.97 31.84 -33.28
CA ASN A 3 -46.09 32.14 -32.15
C ASN A 3 -46.06 31.07 -31.04
N ARG A 4 -47.08 30.21 -30.96
CA ARG A 4 -47.15 29.09 -30.00
C ARG A 4 -46.24 27.92 -30.37
N ILE A 5 -46.00 27.72 -31.67
CA ILE A 5 -45.21 26.57 -32.18
C ILE A 5 -43.71 26.85 -31.98
N ILE A 6 -43.27 28.08 -32.27
CA ILE A 6 -41.87 28.52 -32.14
C ILE A 6 -41.41 28.49 -30.67
N ASN A 7 -42.24 28.99 -29.74
CA ASN A 7 -41.95 28.91 -28.30
C ASN A 7 -41.89 27.48 -27.77
N SER A 8 -42.70 26.55 -28.32
CA SER A 8 -42.64 25.14 -27.90
C SER A 8 -41.37 24.44 -28.39
N ILE A 9 -40.88 24.77 -29.59
CA ILE A 9 -39.68 24.15 -30.19
C ILE A 9 -38.41 24.68 -29.49
N CYS A 10 -38.34 25.97 -29.16
CA CYS A 10 -37.21 26.58 -28.47
C CYS A 10 -37.08 26.08 -27.00
N SER A 11 -38.21 25.98 -26.29
CA SER A 11 -38.27 25.39 -24.93
C SER A 11 -37.84 23.91 -24.91
N LYS A 12 -38.31 23.11 -25.88
CA LYS A 12 -37.96 21.68 -25.98
C LYS A 12 -36.47 21.46 -26.32
N SER A 13 -35.88 22.35 -27.13
CA SER A 13 -34.45 22.37 -27.47
C SER A 13 -33.57 22.71 -26.26
N GLN A 14 -33.90 23.74 -25.48
CA GLN A 14 -33.16 24.11 -24.26
C GLN A 14 -33.23 23.02 -23.17
N ILE A 15 -34.40 22.38 -23.01
CA ILE A 15 -34.56 21.24 -22.09
C ILE A 15 -33.73 20.02 -22.59
N SER A 16 -33.59 19.83 -23.89
CA SER A 16 -32.77 18.77 -24.48
C SER A 16 -31.27 18.99 -24.24
N PHE A 17 -30.77 20.21 -24.46
CA PHE A 17 -29.34 20.54 -24.30
C PHE A 17 -28.88 20.54 -22.84
N THR A 18 -29.73 21.02 -21.91
CA THR A 18 -29.47 20.96 -20.47
C THR A 18 -29.48 19.53 -19.93
N LYS A 19 -30.37 18.66 -20.44
CA LYS A 19 -30.35 17.23 -20.13
C LYS A 19 -29.11 16.53 -20.67
N LEU A 20 -28.73 16.80 -21.92
CA LEU A 20 -27.53 16.21 -22.54
C LEU A 20 -26.25 16.58 -21.77
N THR A 21 -26.07 17.85 -21.45
CA THR A 21 -24.92 18.32 -20.66
C THR A 21 -24.90 17.74 -19.24
N ALA A 22 -26.06 17.59 -18.60
CA ALA A 22 -26.17 16.92 -17.30
C ALA A 22 -25.83 15.42 -17.38
N TYR A 23 -26.28 14.70 -18.41
CA TYR A 23 -25.93 13.28 -18.63
C TYR A 23 -24.45 13.09 -18.87
N ILE A 24 -23.82 13.92 -19.72
CA ILE A 24 -22.37 13.85 -19.98
C ILE A 24 -21.59 14.11 -18.69
N ALA A 25 -21.97 15.13 -17.91
CA ALA A 25 -21.34 15.42 -16.62
C ALA A 25 -21.47 14.24 -15.64
N LEU A 26 -22.65 13.61 -15.56
CA LEU A 26 -22.89 12.44 -14.72
C LEU A 26 -22.01 11.25 -15.12
N ILE A 27 -21.85 11.00 -16.42
CA ILE A 27 -21.01 9.90 -16.94
C ILE A 27 -19.53 10.15 -16.59
N ILE A 28 -19.02 11.38 -16.79
CA ILE A 28 -17.63 11.74 -16.47
C ILE A 28 -17.36 11.56 -14.97
N VAL A 29 -18.33 11.94 -14.13
CA VAL A 29 -18.27 11.77 -12.68
C VAL A 29 -18.23 10.30 -12.30
N ALA A 30 -19.14 9.50 -12.83
CA ALA A 30 -19.19 8.06 -12.56
C ALA A 30 -17.88 7.38 -12.98
N ALA A 31 -17.35 7.74 -14.15
CA ALA A 31 -16.07 7.24 -14.63
C ALA A 31 -14.92 7.66 -13.70
N SER A 32 -14.89 8.92 -13.25
CA SER A 32 -13.85 9.43 -12.35
C SER A 32 -13.87 8.73 -10.99
N ILE A 33 -15.05 8.52 -10.41
CA ILE A 33 -15.23 7.76 -9.16
C ILE A 33 -14.74 6.33 -9.34
N ALA A 34 -15.10 5.67 -10.45
CA ALA A 34 -14.66 4.31 -10.73
C ALA A 34 -13.12 4.20 -10.82
N VAL A 35 -12.48 5.13 -11.55
CA VAL A 35 -11.00 5.17 -11.68
C VAL A 35 -10.34 5.35 -10.32
N ILE A 36 -10.87 6.26 -9.48
CA ILE A 36 -10.30 6.52 -8.15
C ILE A 36 -10.49 5.35 -7.22
N PHE A 37 -11.65 4.70 -7.24
CA PHE A 37 -11.92 3.53 -6.39
C PHE A 37 -10.98 2.36 -6.74
N ILE A 38 -10.81 2.08 -8.04
CA ILE A 38 -9.88 1.05 -8.52
C ILE A 38 -8.44 1.43 -8.17
N GLY A 39 -8.04 2.68 -8.45
CA GLY A 39 -6.71 3.19 -8.14
C GLY A 39 -6.39 3.12 -6.65
N ALA A 40 -7.33 3.50 -5.80
CA ALA A 40 -7.19 3.39 -4.34
C ALA A 40 -6.96 1.95 -3.89
N GLY A 41 -7.67 0.97 -4.46
CA GLY A 41 -7.46 -0.44 -4.16
C GLY A 41 -6.05 -0.93 -4.54
N ILE A 42 -5.57 -0.56 -5.73
CA ILE A 42 -4.23 -0.93 -6.20
C ILE A 42 -3.14 -0.28 -5.33
N ILE A 43 -3.28 1.02 -5.03
CA ILE A 43 -2.32 1.76 -4.20
C ILE A 43 -2.27 1.16 -2.79
N ARG A 44 -3.42 0.81 -2.20
CA ARG A 44 -3.48 0.14 -0.88
C ARG A 44 -2.64 -1.12 -0.85
N ASP A 45 -2.92 -2.06 -1.74
CA ASP A 45 -2.26 -3.37 -1.70
C ASP A 45 -0.75 -3.25 -1.93
N LYS A 46 -0.35 -2.40 -2.90
CA LYS A 46 1.06 -2.14 -3.20
C LYS A 46 1.77 -1.47 -2.02
N ALA A 47 1.19 -0.43 -1.44
CA ALA A 47 1.81 0.29 -0.32
C ALA A 47 1.97 -0.62 0.91
N ILE A 48 0.97 -1.44 1.23
CA ILE A 48 1.08 -2.44 2.32
C ILE A 48 2.19 -3.43 2.03
N HIS A 49 2.26 -3.96 0.80
CA HIS A 49 3.29 -4.93 0.43
C HIS A 49 4.70 -4.33 0.54
N ASP A 50 4.93 -3.16 -0.07
CA ASP A 50 6.26 -2.57 -0.17
C ASP A 50 6.76 -2.07 1.20
N LEU A 51 5.89 -1.42 1.97
CA LEU A 51 6.22 -0.92 3.30
C LEU A 51 6.52 -2.07 4.26
N ALA A 52 5.67 -3.10 4.29
CA ALA A 52 5.87 -4.24 5.17
C ALA A 52 7.13 -5.04 4.78
N ARG A 53 7.41 -5.20 3.47
CA ARG A 53 8.66 -5.82 3.00
C ARG A 53 9.88 -5.02 3.45
N GLN A 54 9.85 -3.70 3.28
CA GLN A 54 10.96 -2.83 3.62
C GLN A 54 11.22 -2.85 5.13
N GLU A 55 10.17 -2.74 5.95
CA GLU A 55 10.27 -2.77 7.41
C GLU A 55 10.78 -4.12 7.92
N ALA A 56 10.28 -5.23 7.37
CA ALA A 56 10.76 -6.56 7.71
C ALA A 56 12.25 -6.74 7.34
N LYS A 57 12.66 -6.22 6.18
CA LYS A 57 14.07 -6.25 5.75
C LYS A 57 14.97 -5.42 6.65
N GLN A 58 14.58 -4.18 6.96
CA GLN A 58 15.31 -3.31 7.88
C GLN A 58 15.41 -3.96 9.27
N THR A 59 14.32 -4.55 9.76
CA THR A 59 14.30 -5.28 11.03
C THR A 59 15.29 -6.44 11.02
N SER A 60 15.27 -7.30 9.98
CA SER A 60 16.25 -8.39 9.87
C SER A 60 17.69 -7.89 9.88
N GLN A 61 17.96 -6.77 9.20
CA GLN A 61 19.29 -6.13 9.22
C GLN A 61 19.66 -5.60 10.60
N PHE A 62 18.74 -4.96 11.33
CA PHE A 62 18.98 -4.51 12.70
C PHE A 62 19.21 -5.67 13.67
N VAL A 63 18.46 -6.76 13.53
CA VAL A 63 18.69 -8.00 14.30
C VAL A 63 20.09 -8.53 14.01
N PHE A 64 20.48 -8.63 12.72
CA PHE A 64 21.82 -9.05 12.34
C PHE A 64 22.91 -8.14 12.95
N GLN A 65 22.77 -6.81 12.88
CA GLN A 65 23.73 -5.88 13.45
C GLN A 65 23.82 -6.00 14.98
N SER A 66 22.69 -6.23 15.65
CA SER A 66 22.65 -6.47 17.11
C SER A 66 23.40 -7.75 17.48
N LEU A 67 23.16 -8.82 16.74
CA LEU A 67 23.87 -10.09 16.92
C LEU A 67 25.36 -9.96 16.62
N TYR A 68 25.72 -9.29 15.51
CA TYR A 68 27.10 -9.02 15.15
C TYR A 68 27.84 -8.24 16.25
N SER A 69 27.22 -7.19 16.80
CA SER A 69 27.79 -6.42 17.90
C SER A 69 28.02 -7.29 19.16
N ALA A 70 27.09 -8.17 19.49
CA ALA A 70 27.26 -9.12 20.60
C ALA A 70 28.37 -10.15 20.31
N MET A 71 28.35 -10.78 19.14
CA MET A 71 29.33 -11.79 18.74
C MET A 71 30.76 -11.22 18.65
N SER A 72 30.92 -9.98 18.16
CA SER A 72 32.23 -9.32 18.10
C SER A 72 32.86 -9.07 19.47
N LYS A 73 32.05 -9.07 20.55
CA LYS A 73 32.50 -8.99 21.94
C LYS A 73 32.73 -10.35 22.59
N GLY A 74 32.60 -11.44 21.84
CA GLY A 74 32.83 -12.81 22.32
C GLY A 74 31.65 -13.42 23.08
N TRP A 75 30.43 -12.94 22.88
CA TRP A 75 29.24 -13.42 23.58
C TRP A 75 28.95 -14.90 23.29
N THR A 76 28.42 -15.59 24.31
CA THR A 76 28.11 -17.02 24.32
C THR A 76 26.76 -17.34 23.66
N LYS A 77 26.53 -18.63 23.40
CA LYS A 77 25.27 -19.13 22.81
C LYS A 77 24.03 -18.71 23.61
N ASP A 78 24.10 -18.75 24.94
CA ASP A 78 22.96 -18.45 25.80
C ASP A 78 22.66 -16.94 25.82
N GLU A 79 23.70 -16.09 25.81
CA GLU A 79 23.52 -14.64 25.73
C GLU A 79 22.91 -14.21 24.38
N ILE A 80 23.27 -14.89 23.28
CA ILE A 80 22.64 -14.68 21.97
C ILE A 80 21.15 -15.06 22.00
N LYS A 81 20.80 -16.18 22.65
CA LYS A 81 19.40 -16.59 22.83
C LYS A 81 18.61 -15.55 23.62
N ASP A 82 19.21 -14.98 24.66
CA ASP A 82 18.58 -13.93 25.48
C ASP A 82 18.40 -12.61 24.71
N ILE A 83 19.32 -12.27 23.81
CA ILE A 83 19.14 -11.12 22.90
C ILE A 83 17.91 -11.34 22.02
N VAL A 84 17.79 -12.50 21.37
CA VAL A 84 16.64 -12.80 20.49
C VAL A 84 15.33 -12.79 21.30
N LYS A 85 15.34 -13.35 22.52
CA LYS A 85 14.19 -13.31 23.43
C LYS A 85 13.80 -11.88 23.79
N ARG A 86 14.78 -11.02 24.10
CA ARG A 86 14.54 -9.61 24.40
C ARG A 86 14.00 -8.85 23.19
N LEU A 87 14.54 -9.09 21.99
CA LEU A 87 14.04 -8.48 20.75
C LEU A 87 12.56 -8.83 20.52
N ASN A 88 12.17 -10.08 20.73
CA ASN A 88 10.77 -10.50 20.67
C ASN A 88 9.89 -9.83 21.74
N SER A 89 10.43 -9.54 22.93
CA SER A 89 9.65 -8.86 23.99
C SER A 89 9.36 -7.38 23.71
N VAL A 90 10.16 -6.72 22.87
CA VAL A 90 9.95 -5.29 22.53
C VAL A 90 8.73 -5.12 21.62
N GLN A 91 8.48 -6.06 20.72
CA GLN A 91 7.33 -6.03 19.81
C GLN A 91 6.52 -7.32 19.91
N PRO A 92 5.53 -7.42 20.80
CA PRO A 92 4.81 -8.66 21.08
C PRO A 92 4.00 -9.19 19.88
N ASN A 93 3.69 -8.34 18.90
CA ASN A 93 2.97 -8.74 17.70
C ASN A 93 3.90 -9.17 16.55
N MET A 94 5.22 -9.07 16.73
CA MET A 94 6.25 -9.49 15.79
C MET A 94 6.98 -10.71 16.36
N GLU A 95 7.30 -11.67 15.49
CA GLU A 95 8.12 -12.82 15.86
C GLU A 95 9.43 -12.80 15.09
N ILE A 96 10.54 -12.91 15.82
CA ILE A 96 11.90 -12.98 15.28
C ILE A 96 12.46 -14.36 15.64
N ILE A 97 12.76 -15.15 14.61
CA ILE A 97 13.43 -16.44 14.74
C ILE A 97 14.75 -16.36 14.00
N VAL A 98 15.82 -16.82 14.64
CA VAL A 98 17.16 -16.88 14.06
C VAL A 98 17.56 -18.34 14.02
N VAL A 99 17.99 -18.81 12.85
CA VAL A 99 18.44 -20.19 12.63
C VAL A 99 19.84 -20.17 12.08
N ARG A 100 20.73 -20.97 12.68
CA ARG A 100 22.11 -21.12 12.22
C ARG A 100 22.17 -21.89 10.90
N GLY A 101 23.06 -21.44 10.02
CA GLY A 101 23.45 -22.18 8.83
C GLY A 101 24.57 -23.17 9.13
N GLU A 102 24.79 -24.07 8.18
CA GLU A 102 25.78 -25.13 8.27
C GLU A 102 27.19 -24.65 8.69
N PRO A 103 27.75 -23.54 8.16
CA PRO A 103 29.07 -23.09 8.57
C PRO A 103 29.17 -22.74 10.06
N VAL A 104 28.12 -22.15 10.63
CA VAL A 104 28.06 -21.78 12.04
C VAL A 104 27.88 -23.02 12.90
N ILE A 105 27.04 -23.96 12.47
CA ILE A 105 26.84 -25.26 13.16
C ILE A 105 28.17 -26.02 13.25
N ARG A 106 28.94 -26.13 12.15
CA ARG A 106 30.26 -26.80 12.15
C ARG A 106 31.28 -26.18 13.11
N GLN A 107 31.16 -24.89 13.41
CA GLN A 107 32.12 -24.18 14.26
C GLN A 107 31.68 -24.09 15.72
N PHE A 108 30.40 -23.82 15.97
CA PHE A 108 29.87 -23.51 17.30
C PHE A 108 28.81 -24.50 17.79
N GLY A 109 28.55 -25.57 17.03
CA GLY A 109 27.55 -26.58 17.34
C GLY A 109 26.12 -26.16 17.05
N GLU A 110 25.23 -27.17 17.08
CA GLU A 110 23.79 -27.01 16.89
C GLU A 110 23.11 -26.35 18.11
N ILE A 111 21.99 -25.64 17.87
CA ILE A 111 21.07 -25.24 18.94
C ILE A 111 19.92 -26.25 19.02
N PRO A 112 19.61 -26.82 20.20
CA PRO A 112 18.45 -27.67 20.38
C PRO A 112 17.17 -26.97 19.89
N GLY A 113 16.37 -27.67 19.06
CA GLY A 113 15.11 -27.18 18.51
C GLY A 113 15.21 -26.48 17.14
N GLU A 114 16.40 -26.05 16.68
CA GLU A 114 16.54 -25.42 15.36
C GLU A 114 16.22 -26.40 14.21
N LYS A 115 16.60 -27.67 14.36
CA LYS A 115 16.31 -28.70 13.37
C LYS A 115 14.80 -28.95 13.19
N GLU A 116 14.09 -29.06 14.31
CA GLU A 116 12.63 -29.22 14.31
C GLU A 116 11.92 -27.99 13.70
N LEU A 117 12.44 -26.79 13.95
CA LEU A 117 11.95 -25.56 13.32
C LEU A 117 12.13 -25.58 11.79
N MET A 118 13.30 -26.03 11.30
CA MET A 118 13.57 -26.17 9.87
C MET A 118 12.69 -27.23 9.20
N GLU A 119 12.37 -28.32 9.90
CA GLU A 119 11.44 -29.35 9.43
C GLU A 119 10.00 -28.81 9.33
N LYS A 120 9.58 -27.98 10.29
CA LYS A 120 8.24 -27.35 10.31
C LYS A 120 8.08 -26.21 9.30
N ASP A 121 9.17 -25.54 8.92
CA ASP A 121 9.15 -24.37 8.03
C ASP A 121 10.14 -24.56 6.86
N PRO A 122 9.71 -25.20 5.76
CA PRO A 122 10.56 -25.49 4.61
C PRO A 122 11.19 -24.25 3.94
N MET A 123 10.64 -23.06 4.20
CA MET A 123 11.17 -21.81 3.65
C MET A 123 12.48 -21.41 4.32
N LEU A 124 12.72 -21.83 5.57
CA LEU A 124 14.03 -21.68 6.21
C LEU A 124 15.11 -22.41 5.41
N MET A 125 14.80 -23.63 4.95
CA MET A 125 15.74 -24.43 4.15
C MET A 125 16.02 -23.81 2.78
N LYS A 126 15.03 -23.18 2.15
CA LYS A 126 15.24 -22.43 0.90
C LYS A 126 16.06 -21.16 1.12
N ALA A 127 15.76 -20.41 2.17
CA ALA A 127 16.53 -19.22 2.53
C ALA A 127 17.98 -19.58 2.91
N LEU A 128 18.23 -20.73 3.52
CA LEU A 128 19.58 -21.24 3.77
C LEU A 128 20.37 -21.57 2.50
N LYS A 129 19.71 -21.69 1.34
CA LYS A 129 20.35 -21.80 0.02
C LYS A 129 20.62 -20.43 -0.62
N GLY A 130 20.29 -19.33 0.08
CA GLY A 130 20.51 -17.95 -0.38
C GLY A 130 19.27 -17.29 -1.00
N GLU A 131 18.10 -17.92 -0.97
CA GLU A 131 16.87 -17.32 -1.50
C GLU A 131 16.34 -16.21 -0.56
N ASP A 132 16.10 -15.01 -1.10
CA ASP A 132 15.41 -13.92 -0.40
C ASP A 132 13.89 -14.12 -0.52
N ILE A 133 13.25 -14.63 0.54
CA ILE A 133 11.85 -15.09 0.48
C ILE A 133 10.94 -14.15 1.27
N LEU A 134 9.86 -13.73 0.63
CA LEU A 134 8.77 -12.98 1.25
C LEU A 134 7.45 -13.72 1.02
N LEU A 135 6.77 -14.09 2.11
CA LEU A 135 5.44 -14.68 2.06
C LEU A 135 4.44 -13.73 2.73
N LYS A 136 3.37 -13.40 2.02
CA LYS A 136 2.27 -12.58 2.53
C LYS A 136 1.01 -13.43 2.63
N ASN A 137 0.34 -13.35 3.76
CA ASN A 137 -1.07 -13.73 3.88
C ASN A 137 -1.89 -12.50 4.31
N ASP A 138 -3.18 -12.66 4.58
CA ASP A 138 -4.04 -11.51 4.91
C ASP A 138 -3.70 -10.82 6.23
N ILE A 139 -3.00 -11.50 7.13
CA ILE A 139 -2.79 -11.09 8.52
C ILE A 139 -1.31 -10.84 8.83
N LEU A 140 -0.43 -11.65 8.24
CA LEU A 140 0.99 -11.74 8.51
C LEU A 140 1.80 -11.66 7.23
N LEU A 141 2.94 -11.01 7.34
CA LEU A 141 4.04 -11.07 6.40
C LEU A 141 5.18 -11.86 7.05
N LYS A 142 5.74 -12.83 6.34
CA LYS A 142 6.94 -13.56 6.76
C LYS A 142 8.08 -13.22 5.82
N TYR A 143 9.16 -12.72 6.37
CA TYR A 143 10.37 -12.40 5.63
C TYR A 143 11.53 -13.27 6.11
N TYR A 144 12.20 -13.93 5.17
CA TYR A 144 13.31 -14.84 5.44
C TYR A 144 14.59 -14.21 4.89
N TYR A 145 15.39 -13.65 5.78
CA TYR A 145 16.60 -12.93 5.41
C TYR A 145 17.83 -13.85 5.51
N PRO A 146 18.45 -14.24 4.37
CA PRO A 146 19.68 -15.01 4.38
C PRO A 146 20.88 -14.14 4.76
N VAL A 147 21.65 -14.59 5.74
CA VAL A 147 22.88 -13.91 6.18
C VAL A 147 24.05 -14.41 5.35
N ILE A 148 24.33 -13.71 4.25
CA ILE A 148 25.44 -14.00 3.35
C ILE A 148 26.76 -13.59 4.00
N VAL A 149 27.73 -14.49 3.99
CA VAL A 149 29.06 -14.32 4.56
C VAL A 149 29.86 -13.31 3.73
N GLN A 150 30.25 -12.22 4.39
CA GLN A 150 31.17 -11.20 3.87
C GLN A 150 32.57 -11.40 4.49
N LYS A 151 33.56 -10.65 4.00
CA LYS A 151 34.96 -10.74 4.47
C LYS A 151 35.10 -10.50 5.97
N GLU A 152 34.29 -9.60 6.51
CA GLU A 152 34.26 -9.25 7.93
C GLU A 152 33.78 -10.43 8.79
N CYS A 153 32.86 -11.24 8.28
CA CYS A 153 32.34 -12.43 8.97
C CYS A 153 33.44 -13.46 9.22
N LEU A 154 34.41 -13.57 8.31
CA LEU A 154 35.50 -14.55 8.37
C LEU A 154 36.47 -14.30 9.53
N LYS A 155 36.46 -13.10 10.13
CA LYS A 155 37.26 -12.79 11.33
C LYS A 155 36.90 -13.67 12.52
N CYS A 156 35.63 -14.07 12.61
CA CYS A 156 35.10 -14.92 13.69
C CYS A 156 34.62 -16.27 13.17
N HIS A 157 34.07 -16.35 11.95
CA HIS A 157 33.54 -17.56 11.32
C HIS A 157 34.55 -18.19 10.35
N ASN A 158 35.67 -18.71 10.87
CA ASN A 158 36.77 -19.23 10.06
C ASN A 158 36.46 -20.54 9.32
N LYS A 159 35.37 -21.25 9.67
CA LYS A 159 34.88 -22.44 8.95
C LYS A 159 33.88 -22.11 7.82
N ALA A 160 33.64 -20.83 7.56
CA ALA A 160 32.82 -20.33 6.45
C ALA A 160 33.70 -19.81 5.30
N LYS A 161 33.10 -19.68 4.12
CA LYS A 161 33.69 -19.02 2.95
C LYS A 161 32.84 -17.81 2.57
N GLU A 162 33.46 -16.83 1.92
CA GLU A 162 32.74 -15.68 1.35
C GLU A 162 31.67 -16.20 0.37
N GLY A 163 30.43 -15.71 0.52
CA GLY A 163 29.27 -16.20 -0.22
C GLY A 163 28.49 -17.38 0.41
N ASP A 164 29.02 -18.02 1.45
CA ASP A 164 28.25 -18.99 2.24
C ASP A 164 27.08 -18.30 2.98
N ILE A 165 26.10 -19.08 3.46
CA ILE A 165 25.00 -18.58 4.30
C ILE A 165 25.25 -18.99 5.75
N ASN A 166 25.52 -18.02 6.63
CA ASN A 166 25.76 -18.26 8.05
C ASN A 166 24.48 -18.54 8.84
N GLY A 167 23.33 -18.19 8.29
CA GLY A 167 22.04 -18.43 8.92
C GLY A 167 20.92 -17.66 8.25
N VAL A 168 19.72 -17.80 8.79
CA VAL A 168 18.52 -17.10 8.33
C VAL A 168 17.87 -16.40 9.52
N ILE A 169 17.49 -15.14 9.30
CA ILE A 169 16.67 -14.38 10.22
C ILE A 169 15.27 -14.33 9.63
N LYS A 170 14.32 -15.02 10.28
CA LYS A 170 12.91 -14.98 9.95
C LYS A 170 12.22 -13.91 10.79
N VAL A 171 11.58 -12.96 10.14
CA VAL A 171 10.73 -11.94 10.78
C VAL A 171 9.30 -12.17 10.33
N THR A 172 8.41 -12.43 11.28
CA THR A 172 6.96 -12.45 11.08
C THR A 172 6.38 -11.13 11.56
N TYR A 173 5.79 -10.36 10.64
CA TYR A 173 5.25 -9.03 10.88
C TYR A 173 3.72 -9.01 10.74
N PRO A 174 2.98 -8.37 11.65
CA PRO A 174 1.53 -8.25 11.59
C PRO A 174 1.13 -7.09 10.67
N ILE A 175 0.53 -7.38 9.51
CA ILE A 175 0.16 -6.32 8.55
C ILE A 175 -1.23 -5.71 8.82
N GLN A 176 -1.97 -6.21 9.81
CA GLN A 176 -3.31 -5.71 10.13
C GLN A 176 -3.31 -4.24 10.57
N ASN A 177 -2.38 -3.85 11.44
CA ASN A 177 -2.30 -2.47 11.93
C ASN A 177 -1.93 -1.50 10.80
N LEU A 178 -1.08 -1.97 9.87
CA LEU A 178 -0.69 -1.21 8.69
C LEU A 178 -1.87 -1.05 7.72
N LYS A 179 -2.66 -2.12 7.51
CA LYS A 179 -3.90 -2.10 6.73
C LYS A 179 -4.89 -1.07 7.28
N VAL A 180 -5.21 -1.12 8.57
CA VAL A 180 -6.20 -0.22 9.19
C VAL A 180 -5.79 1.25 9.06
N SER A 181 -4.53 1.57 9.34
CA SER A 181 -4.03 2.94 9.26
C SER A 181 -4.07 3.47 7.83
N LEU A 182 -3.66 2.65 6.85
CA LEU A 182 -3.66 3.05 5.46
C LEU A 182 -5.08 3.14 4.88
N ASP A 183 -5.98 2.25 5.28
CA ASP A 183 -7.38 2.27 4.87
C ASP A 183 -8.07 3.54 5.36
N PHE A 184 -7.82 3.96 6.60
CA PHE A 184 -8.34 5.23 7.12
C PHE A 184 -7.87 6.42 6.27
N LEU A 185 -6.56 6.52 6.00
CA LEU A 185 -5.99 7.61 5.23
C LEU A 185 -6.53 7.66 3.79
N ILE A 186 -6.56 6.51 3.10
CA ILE A 186 -7.01 6.46 1.71
C ILE A 186 -8.52 6.65 1.63
N ASN A 187 -9.32 6.11 2.56
CA ASN A 187 -10.77 6.37 2.60
C ASN A 187 -11.06 7.85 2.85
N ALA A 188 -10.37 8.48 3.82
CA ALA A 188 -10.52 9.91 4.07
C ALA A 188 -10.17 10.75 2.82
N GLY A 189 -9.10 10.38 2.11
CA GLY A 189 -8.71 11.00 0.84
C GLY A 189 -9.76 10.85 -0.26
N VAL A 190 -10.31 9.63 -0.45
CA VAL A 190 -11.37 9.37 -1.43
C VAL A 190 -12.65 10.16 -1.10
N ILE A 191 -13.07 10.16 0.16
CA ILE A 191 -14.26 10.92 0.60
C ILE A 191 -14.07 12.42 0.37
N SER A 192 -12.92 12.98 0.77
CA SER A 192 -12.57 14.39 0.54
C SER A 192 -12.63 14.76 -0.94
N PHE A 193 -12.07 13.90 -1.80
CA PHE A 193 -12.12 14.10 -3.26
C PHE A 193 -13.55 14.09 -3.79
N VAL A 194 -14.39 13.14 -3.38
CA VAL A 194 -15.79 13.06 -3.82
C VAL A 194 -16.57 14.31 -3.40
N VAL A 195 -16.39 14.77 -2.16
CA VAL A 195 -17.01 16.01 -1.67
C VAL A 195 -16.55 17.22 -2.49
N PHE A 196 -15.25 17.35 -2.74
CA PHE A 196 -14.71 18.43 -3.57
C PHE A 196 -15.29 18.41 -4.99
N MET A 197 -15.44 17.23 -5.60
CA MET A 197 -16.02 17.07 -6.92
C MET A 197 -17.50 17.48 -6.95
N ILE A 198 -18.29 17.12 -5.93
CA ILE A 198 -19.70 17.54 -5.81
C ILE A 198 -19.80 19.08 -5.68
N VAL A 199 -18.97 19.69 -4.85
CA VAL A 199 -18.95 21.15 -4.64
C VAL A 199 -18.60 21.87 -5.94
N THR A 200 -17.53 21.45 -6.62
CA THR A 200 -17.09 22.07 -7.88
C THR A 200 -18.13 21.93 -8.99
N LEU A 201 -18.79 20.78 -9.13
CA LEU A 201 -19.89 20.60 -10.09
C LEU A 201 -21.10 21.46 -9.76
N SER A 202 -21.44 21.58 -8.48
CA SER A 202 -22.55 22.43 -8.04
C SER A 202 -22.29 23.90 -8.37
N LEU A 203 -21.07 24.39 -8.09
CA LEU A 203 -20.64 25.74 -8.44
C LEU A 203 -20.63 25.95 -9.96
N PHE A 204 -20.12 24.97 -10.73
CA PHE A 204 -20.11 25.02 -12.18
C PHE A 204 -21.54 25.09 -12.77
N TYR A 205 -22.46 24.27 -12.26
CA TYR A 205 -23.87 24.29 -12.67
C TYR A 205 -24.51 25.66 -12.40
N LEU A 206 -24.27 26.25 -11.22
CA LEU A 206 -24.76 27.59 -10.88
C LEU A 206 -24.16 28.68 -11.80
N ALA A 207 -22.87 28.58 -12.11
CA ALA A 207 -22.20 29.50 -13.02
C ALA A 207 -22.78 29.42 -14.44
N VAL A 208 -22.95 28.22 -15.00
CA VAL A 208 -23.58 28.01 -16.32
C VAL A 208 -25.01 28.57 -16.31
N LYS A 209 -25.79 28.29 -15.27
CA LYS A 209 -27.16 28.80 -15.14
C LYS A 209 -27.20 30.33 -15.13
N ARG A 210 -26.30 30.97 -14.37
CA ARG A 210 -26.26 32.43 -14.19
C ARG A 210 -25.67 33.16 -15.40
N PHE A 211 -24.56 32.69 -15.95
CA PHE A 211 -23.80 33.39 -16.99
C PHE A 211 -24.17 33.01 -18.42
N LEU A 212 -24.64 31.78 -18.66
CA LEU A 212 -24.96 31.33 -20.02
C LEU A 212 -26.47 31.26 -20.22
N ILE A 213 -27.18 30.53 -19.37
CA ILE A 213 -28.60 30.24 -19.60
C ILE A 213 -29.49 31.48 -19.42
N SER A 214 -29.35 32.20 -18.30
CA SER A 214 -30.17 33.38 -18.00
C SER A 214 -30.08 34.50 -19.05
N PRO A 215 -28.90 34.95 -19.53
CA PRO A 215 -28.83 36.01 -20.52
C PRO A 215 -29.33 35.56 -21.90
N ILE A 216 -29.09 34.30 -22.29
CA ILE A 216 -29.63 33.76 -23.55
C ILE A 216 -31.17 33.74 -23.51
N LEU A 217 -31.77 33.31 -22.41
CA LEU A 217 -33.24 33.31 -22.24
C LEU A 217 -33.83 34.71 -22.32
N ASN A 218 -33.19 35.71 -21.69
CA ASN A 218 -33.64 37.09 -21.76
C ASN A 218 -33.57 37.63 -23.20
N LEU A 219 -32.51 37.33 -23.95
CA LEU A 219 -32.37 37.74 -25.34
C LEU A 219 -33.47 37.12 -26.24
N VAL A 220 -33.75 35.81 -26.05
CA VAL A 220 -34.81 35.12 -26.79
C VAL A 220 -36.20 35.70 -26.48
N ASN A 221 -36.48 36.03 -25.21
CA ASN A 221 -37.73 36.66 -24.81
C ASN A 221 -37.91 38.07 -25.42
N VAL A 222 -36.84 38.87 -25.49
CA VAL A 222 -36.89 40.20 -26.13
C VAL A 222 -37.16 40.09 -27.63
N ILE A 223 -36.47 39.19 -28.34
CA ILE A 223 -36.65 39.00 -29.79
C ILE A 223 -38.07 38.47 -30.11
N SER A 224 -38.58 37.53 -29.31
CA SER A 224 -39.94 36.98 -29.51
C SER A 224 -41.05 37.97 -29.18
N GLY A 225 -40.83 38.91 -28.24
CA GLY A 225 -41.77 40.00 -27.96
C GLY A 225 -41.89 40.99 -29.12
N ILE A 226 -40.77 41.33 -29.76
CA ILE A 226 -40.77 42.24 -30.93
C ILE A 226 -41.45 41.57 -32.14
N ALA A 227 -41.23 40.28 -32.36
CA ALA A 227 -41.83 39.53 -33.46
C ALA A 227 -43.35 39.30 -33.33
N THR A 228 -43.95 39.64 -32.18
CA THR A 228 -45.39 39.53 -31.93
C THR A 228 -46.17 40.82 -32.02
N GLU A 229 -45.48 41.96 -31.92
CA GLU A 229 -46.07 43.29 -32.03
C GLU A 229 -45.98 43.86 -33.46
N ALA A 230 -45.23 43.20 -34.35
CA ALA A 230 -45.19 43.45 -35.79
C ALA A 230 -46.12 42.48 -36.55
#